data_AF-A0A968Y256-F1
#
_entry.id   AF-A0A968Y256-F1
#
_cell.length_a   1.000
_cell.length_b   1.000
_cell.length_c   1.000
_cell.angle_alpha   90.00
_cell.angle_beta   90.00
_cell.angle_gamma   90.00
#
_symmetry.space_group_name_H-M   'P 1'
#
loop_
_entity.id
_entity.type
_entity.pdbx_description
1 polymer ?
#
loop_
_entity_poly.entity_id
_entity_poly.type
_entity_poly.pdbx_seq_one_letter_code
_entity_poly.pdbx_strand_id
1 'polypeptide(L)'
;MELADLMALIHPALAVGVVFPIIGTVVNAAWQTRQRRLQVAGGDKSKIPPTVGPEHLKLGRWLSGSVVAITLIALAYSIYFKSILEKNLWGQSPGQVVFIALMFAATIASLVFLYLADAKIWRGVFATLTGVGLVVLGCQDGVFRRGNEWMVSHYYYGIAASLLMVFSLAIIQDIYQDRSHRWRMIHIVLNCVALLLFFGQGVTGSRDLLEIPLSWQKQHLYQCNWEFKTCPPPAPKIQ
;
A
#
# COMPACT_ATOMS: atom_id res chain seq x y z
N MET A 1 -13.91 12.08 -19.39
CA MET A 1 -13.43 10.93 -18.59
C MET A 1 -14.64 10.23 -18.03
N GLU A 2 -14.68 8.91 -18.16
CA GLU A 2 -15.77 8.13 -17.60
C GLU A 2 -15.57 7.91 -16.10
N LEU A 3 -16.63 7.46 -15.41
CA LEU A 3 -16.58 7.18 -13.98
C LEU A 3 -15.46 6.18 -13.64
N ALA A 4 -15.25 5.15 -14.48
CA ALA A 4 -14.20 4.16 -14.28
C ALA A 4 -12.78 4.76 -14.34
N ASP A 5 -12.56 5.79 -15.18
CA ASP A 5 -11.29 6.50 -15.26
C ASP A 5 -11.06 7.34 -14.00
N LEU A 6 -12.09 8.07 -13.56
CA LEU A 6 -12.01 8.89 -12.34
C LEU A 6 -11.73 8.04 -11.10
N MET A 7 -12.44 6.90 -10.98
CA MET A 7 -12.26 5.97 -9.86
C MET A 7 -10.87 5.33 -9.87
N ALA A 8 -10.27 5.11 -11.06
CA ALA A 8 -8.90 4.61 -11.18
C ALA A 8 -7.89 5.56 -10.54
N LEU A 9 -8.13 6.88 -10.68
CA LEU A 9 -7.25 7.95 -10.21
C LEU A 9 -7.39 8.27 -8.72
N ILE A 10 -8.39 7.73 -8.02
CA ILE A 10 -8.57 7.98 -6.58
C ILE A 10 -7.35 7.51 -5.79
N HIS A 11 -6.86 6.30 -6.05
CA HIS A 11 -5.72 5.77 -5.31
C HIS A 11 -4.44 6.59 -5.53
N PRO A 12 -3.98 6.93 -6.75
CA PRO A 12 -2.77 7.74 -6.91
C PRO A 12 -2.96 9.16 -6.37
N ALA A 13 -4.17 9.74 -6.47
CA ALA A 13 -4.45 11.05 -5.88
C ALA A 13 -4.30 11.03 -4.35
N LEU A 14 -4.81 9.99 -3.68
CA LEU A 14 -4.63 9.79 -2.24
C LEU A 14 -3.18 9.48 -1.87
N ALA A 15 -2.45 8.74 -2.72
CA ALA A 15 -1.02 8.48 -2.50
C ALA A 15 -0.23 9.79 -2.44
N VAL A 16 -0.44 10.66 -3.43
CA VAL A 16 0.25 11.95 -3.54
C VAL A 16 -0.22 12.93 -2.48
N GLY A 17 -1.52 13.04 -2.24
CA GLY A 17 -2.09 14.03 -1.32
C GLY A 17 -1.96 13.67 0.16
N VAL A 18 -1.84 12.38 0.50
CA VAL A 18 -1.87 11.90 1.89
C VAL A 18 -0.65 11.06 2.23
N VAL A 19 -0.40 9.98 1.50
CA VAL A 19 0.61 8.98 1.90
C VAL A 19 2.03 9.52 1.79
N PHE A 20 2.41 10.11 0.65
CA PHE A 20 3.76 10.61 0.42
C PHE A 20 4.16 11.75 1.38
N PRO A 21 3.30 12.75 1.67
CA PRO A 21 3.58 13.72 2.72
C PRO A 21 3.82 13.06 4.09
N ILE A 22 2.98 12.09 4.48
CA ILE A 22 3.15 11.39 5.76
C ILE A 22 4.49 10.64 5.78
N ILE A 23 4.88 9.94 4.72
CA ILE A 23 6.20 9.28 4.62
C ILE A 23 7.32 10.29 4.93
N GLY A 24 7.31 11.46 4.27
CA GLY A 24 8.31 12.49 4.48
C GLY A 24 8.40 12.94 5.95
N THR A 25 7.25 13.19 6.59
CA THR A 25 7.21 13.58 8.01
C THR A 25 7.66 12.47 8.96
N VAL A 26 7.30 11.20 8.69
CA VAL A 26 7.72 10.04 9.50
C VAL A 26 9.23 9.83 9.41
N VAL A 27 9.81 9.91 8.21
CA VAL A 27 11.25 9.77 7.98
C VAL A 27 12.01 10.89 8.67
N ASN A 28 11.52 12.13 8.56
CA ASN A 28 12.11 13.27 9.25
C ASN A 28 12.08 13.09 10.78
N ALA A 29 10.93 12.69 11.35
CA ALA A 29 10.80 12.44 12.78
C ALA A 29 11.67 11.26 13.26
N ALA A 30 11.83 10.21 12.43
CA ALA A 30 12.73 9.08 12.71
C ALA A 30 14.19 9.55 12.79
N TRP A 31 14.59 10.39 11.84
CA TRP A 31 15.93 10.99 11.81
C TRP A 31 16.20 11.86 13.03
N GLN A 32 15.28 12.76 13.37
CA GLN A 32 15.38 13.60 14.58
C GLN A 32 15.45 12.75 15.85
N THR A 33 14.63 11.70 15.95
CA THR A 33 14.65 10.76 17.07
C THR A 33 16.02 10.09 17.23
N ARG A 34 16.65 9.69 16.11
CA ARG A 34 18.00 9.12 16.12
C ARG A 34 19.05 10.15 16.54
N GLN A 35 19.05 11.33 15.93
CA GLN A 35 19.99 12.39 16.24
C GLN A 35 19.95 12.79 17.72
N ARG A 36 18.73 12.96 18.27
CA ARG A 36 18.55 13.25 19.69
C ARG A 36 19.19 12.19 20.58
N ARG A 37 18.97 10.90 20.29
CA ARG A 37 19.53 9.79 21.09
C ARG A 37 21.06 9.80 21.08
N LEU A 38 21.66 10.08 19.93
CA LEU A 38 23.12 10.17 19.81
C LEU A 38 23.70 11.34 20.60
N GLN A 39 23.07 12.52 20.54
CA GLN A 39 23.47 13.69 21.31
C GLN A 39 23.38 13.45 22.82
N VAL A 40 22.25 12.89 23.28
CA VAL A 40 22.05 12.57 24.70
C VAL A 40 23.04 11.51 25.18
N ALA A 41 23.36 10.51 24.35
CA ALA A 41 24.37 9.49 24.68
C ALA A 41 25.79 10.07 24.78
N GLY A 42 26.08 11.15 24.04
CA GLY A 42 27.34 11.89 24.13
C GLY A 42 27.43 12.84 25.34
N GLY A 43 26.38 12.95 26.17
CA GLY A 43 26.32 13.87 27.30
C GLY A 43 25.85 15.29 26.95
N ASP A 44 25.54 15.56 25.67
CA ASP A 44 25.10 16.88 25.21
C ASP A 44 23.62 17.13 25.46
N LYS A 45 23.28 18.38 25.79
CA LYS A 45 21.89 18.84 25.78
C LYS A 45 21.41 19.00 24.34
N SER A 46 20.65 18.01 23.86
CA SER A 46 20.03 18.05 22.53
C SER A 46 19.02 19.21 22.39
N LYS A 47 19.16 19.99 21.31
CA LYS A 47 18.18 21.01 20.88
C LYS A 47 16.90 20.41 20.30
N ILE A 48 16.95 19.15 19.88
CA ILE A 48 15.77 18.41 19.38
C ILE A 48 14.84 18.10 20.56
N PRO A 49 13.54 18.43 20.50
CA PRO A 49 12.58 18.21 21.58
C PRO A 49 12.47 16.73 21.99
N PRO A 50 12.13 16.41 23.25
CA PRO A 50 11.86 15.03 23.67
C PRO A 50 10.58 14.45 23.05
N THR A 51 9.71 15.28 22.47
CA THR A 51 8.43 14.86 21.86
C THR A 51 8.58 14.19 20.50
N VAL A 52 9.73 14.31 19.83
CA VAL A 52 9.94 13.77 18.47
C VAL A 52 9.76 12.25 18.39
N GLY A 53 10.07 11.51 19.45
CA GLY A 53 9.86 10.06 19.52
C GLY A 53 8.38 9.69 19.57
N PRO A 54 7.61 10.23 20.54
CA PRO A 54 6.14 10.11 20.55
C PRO A 54 5.46 10.58 19.25
N GLU A 55 5.92 11.68 18.65
CA GLU A 55 5.40 12.19 17.37
C GLU A 55 5.67 11.20 16.23
N HIS A 56 6.89 10.66 16.13
CA HIS A 56 7.22 9.61 15.17
C HIS A 56 6.30 8.40 15.31
N LEU A 57 5.99 7.95 16.55
CA LEU A 57 5.04 6.86 16.76
C LEU A 57 3.64 7.21 16.25
N LYS A 58 3.12 8.40 16.58
CA LYS A 58 1.80 8.85 16.13
C LYS A 58 1.73 8.90 14.60
N LEU A 59 2.73 9.50 13.96
CA LEU A 59 2.81 9.57 12.50
C LEU A 59 2.99 8.19 11.86
N GLY A 60 3.79 7.30 12.45
CA GLY A 60 3.97 5.93 11.98
C GLY A 60 2.67 5.11 12.02
N ARG A 61 1.83 5.34 13.04
CA ARG A 61 0.48 4.77 13.10
C ARG A 61 -0.41 5.29 11.97
N TRP A 62 -0.38 6.58 11.68
CA TRP A 62 -1.11 7.15 10.54
C TRP A 62 -0.60 6.59 9.21
N LEU A 63 0.72 6.57 8.99
CA LEU A 63 1.33 6.02 7.79
C LEU A 63 0.85 4.58 7.53
N SER A 64 0.94 3.73 8.55
CA SER A 64 0.59 2.32 8.42
C SER A 64 -0.87 2.13 8.02
N GLY A 65 -1.78 2.86 8.69
CA GLY A 65 -3.21 2.81 8.39
C GLY A 65 -3.53 3.36 7.00
N SER A 66 -2.91 4.48 6.62
CA SER A 66 -3.10 5.09 5.30
C SER A 66 -2.63 4.19 4.16
N VAL A 67 -1.48 3.51 4.31
CA VAL A 67 -0.93 2.57 3.31
C VAL A 67 -1.82 1.33 3.15
N VAL A 68 -2.34 0.78 4.25
CA VAL A 68 -3.28 -0.35 4.15
C VAL A 68 -4.61 0.11 3.54
N ALA A 69 -5.13 1.27 3.94
CA ALA A 69 -6.40 1.80 3.42
C ALA A 69 -6.34 2.08 1.91
N ILE A 70 -5.31 2.77 1.43
CA ILE A 70 -5.14 3.02 -0.02
C ILE A 70 -4.98 1.71 -0.81
N THR A 71 -4.29 0.72 -0.25
CA THR A 71 -4.15 -0.61 -0.87
C THR A 71 -5.52 -1.27 -1.02
N LEU A 72 -6.36 -1.23 0.02
CA LEU A 72 -7.73 -1.76 -0.05
C LEU A 72 -8.58 -1.00 -1.08
N ILE A 73 -8.45 0.32 -1.20
CA ILE A 73 -9.13 1.12 -2.23
C ILE A 73 -8.71 0.68 -3.64
N ALA A 74 -7.40 0.53 -3.88
CA ALA A 74 -6.86 0.10 -5.17
C ALA A 74 -7.32 -1.32 -5.55
N LEU A 75 -7.34 -2.24 -4.58
CA LEU A 75 -7.86 -3.60 -4.76
C LEU A 75 -9.37 -3.59 -5.03
N ALA A 76 -10.14 -2.78 -4.30
CA ALA A 76 -11.59 -2.68 -4.49
C ALA A 76 -11.92 -2.17 -5.90
N TYR A 77 -11.23 -1.13 -6.37
CA TYR A 77 -11.36 -0.64 -7.75
C TYR A 77 -11.07 -1.76 -8.76
N SER A 78 -9.92 -2.42 -8.62
CA SER A 78 -9.46 -3.44 -9.57
C SER A 78 -10.45 -4.61 -9.65
N ILE A 79 -10.87 -5.14 -8.51
CA ILE A 79 -11.80 -6.27 -8.45
C ILE A 79 -13.18 -5.87 -8.96
N TYR A 80 -13.69 -4.71 -8.56
CA TYR A 80 -15.03 -4.26 -8.96
C TYR A 80 -15.10 -4.03 -10.48
N PHE A 81 -14.23 -3.19 -11.02
CA PHE A 81 -14.32 -2.82 -12.44
C PHE A 81 -13.82 -3.91 -13.37
N LYS A 82 -12.74 -4.65 -13.03
CA LYS A 82 -12.11 -5.62 -13.93
C LYS A 82 -12.62 -7.06 -13.77
N SER A 83 -13.33 -7.37 -12.68
CA SER A 83 -13.92 -8.70 -12.48
C SER A 83 -15.42 -8.66 -12.31
N ILE A 84 -15.94 -7.92 -11.33
CA ILE A 84 -17.39 -7.92 -11.04
C ILE A 84 -18.16 -7.35 -12.23
N LEU A 85 -17.75 -6.18 -12.74
CA LEU A 85 -18.42 -5.51 -13.85
C LEU A 85 -18.01 -6.10 -15.20
N GLU A 86 -16.73 -6.05 -15.57
CA GLU A 86 -16.24 -6.46 -16.90
C GLU A 86 -16.48 -7.95 -17.20
N LYS A 87 -16.38 -8.84 -16.20
CA LYS A 87 -16.64 -10.29 -16.38
C LYS A 87 -18.02 -10.73 -15.91
N ASN A 88 -18.92 -9.83 -15.52
CA ASN A 88 -20.24 -10.16 -14.97
C ASN A 88 -20.18 -11.24 -13.86
N LEU A 89 -19.24 -11.11 -12.91
CA LEU A 89 -19.01 -12.12 -11.88
C LEU A 89 -20.25 -12.31 -10.98
N TRP A 90 -21.06 -11.27 -10.82
CA TRP A 90 -22.31 -11.34 -10.05
C TRP A 90 -23.31 -12.35 -10.64
N GLY A 91 -23.46 -12.36 -11.97
CA GLY A 91 -24.33 -13.31 -12.66
C GLY A 91 -23.74 -14.72 -12.75
N GLN A 92 -22.41 -14.84 -12.84
CA GLN A 92 -21.74 -16.14 -13.03
C GLN A 92 -21.45 -16.87 -11.72
N SER A 93 -21.09 -16.16 -10.66
CA SER A 93 -20.61 -16.73 -9.40
C SER A 93 -20.89 -15.78 -8.21
N PRO A 94 -22.16 -15.55 -7.85
CA PRO A 94 -22.55 -14.60 -6.81
C PRO A 94 -21.92 -14.92 -5.45
N GLY A 95 -21.74 -16.21 -5.12
CA GLY A 95 -21.07 -16.63 -3.89
C GLY A 95 -19.63 -16.13 -3.77
N GLN A 96 -18.90 -16.03 -4.89
CA GLN A 96 -17.55 -15.46 -4.90
C GLN A 96 -17.59 -13.96 -4.59
N VAL A 97 -18.58 -13.22 -5.10
CA VAL A 97 -18.70 -11.79 -4.80
C VAL A 97 -19.00 -11.55 -3.33
N VAL A 98 -19.91 -12.35 -2.74
CA VAL A 98 -20.19 -12.31 -1.30
C VAL A 98 -18.95 -12.63 -0.49
N PHE A 99 -18.20 -13.67 -0.87
CA PHE A 99 -16.93 -14.00 -0.21
C PHE A 99 -15.92 -12.84 -0.26
N ILE A 100 -15.73 -12.21 -1.42
CA ILE A 100 -14.83 -11.06 -1.58
C ILE A 100 -15.26 -9.91 -0.65
N ALA A 101 -16.56 -9.59 -0.61
CA ALA A 101 -17.08 -8.54 0.25
C ALA A 101 -16.84 -8.83 1.75
N LEU A 102 -17.06 -10.08 2.17
CA LEU A 102 -16.75 -10.53 3.53
C LEU A 102 -15.25 -10.46 3.83
N MET A 103 -14.39 -10.79 2.87
CA MET A 103 -12.93 -10.67 3.02
C MET A 103 -12.50 -9.21 3.20
N PHE A 104 -13.08 -8.25 2.48
CA PHE A 104 -12.84 -6.83 2.72
C PHE A 104 -13.25 -6.44 4.15
N ALA A 105 -14.47 -6.79 4.56
CA ALA A 105 -14.98 -6.47 5.90
C ALA A 105 -14.10 -7.09 7.01
N ALA A 106 -13.73 -8.36 6.88
CA ALA A 106 -12.88 -9.08 7.83
C ALA A 106 -11.47 -8.48 7.90
N THR A 107 -10.90 -8.06 6.76
CA THR A 107 -9.57 -7.43 6.70
C THR A 107 -9.57 -6.08 7.42
N ILE A 108 -10.60 -5.26 7.17
CA ILE A 108 -10.77 -3.95 7.82
C ILE A 108 -11.00 -4.14 9.33
N ALA A 109 -11.90 -5.04 9.73
CA ALA A 109 -12.16 -5.33 11.14
C ALA A 109 -10.90 -5.83 11.86
N SER A 110 -10.13 -6.71 11.22
CA SER A 110 -8.84 -7.19 11.76
C SER A 110 -7.84 -6.05 11.93
N LEU A 111 -7.76 -5.11 10.97
CA LEU A 111 -6.90 -3.94 11.10
C LEU A 111 -7.34 -3.07 12.28
N VAL A 112 -8.65 -2.79 12.41
CA VAL A 112 -9.20 -2.02 13.53
C VAL A 112 -8.84 -2.69 14.87
N PHE A 113 -9.06 -4.00 14.99
CA PHE A 113 -8.69 -4.73 16.21
C PHE A 113 -7.18 -4.77 16.45
N LEU A 114 -6.34 -4.74 15.41
CA LEU A 114 -4.89 -4.58 15.59
C LEU A 114 -4.53 -3.25 16.25
N TYR A 115 -5.23 -2.15 15.92
CA TYR A 115 -5.01 -0.86 16.59
C TYR A 115 -5.48 -0.86 18.05
N LEU A 116 -6.49 -1.66 18.38
CA LEU A 116 -7.09 -1.74 19.70
C LEU A 116 -6.44 -2.81 20.60
N ALA A 117 -5.70 -3.76 20.03
CA ALA A 117 -5.17 -4.90 20.76
C ALA A 117 -3.97 -4.51 21.62
N ASP A 118 -4.10 -4.74 22.93
CA ASP A 118 -2.98 -4.59 23.87
C ASP A 118 -2.20 -5.90 24.04
N ALA A 119 -2.87 -7.04 24.14
CA ALA A 119 -2.20 -8.31 24.39
C ALA A 119 -1.36 -8.77 23.20
N LYS A 120 -0.13 -9.26 23.46
CA LYS A 120 0.82 -9.70 22.43
C LYS A 120 0.25 -10.73 21.46
N ILE A 121 -0.48 -11.72 21.98
CA ILE A 121 -1.10 -12.77 21.15
C ILE A 121 -2.10 -12.15 20.18
N TRP A 122 -2.99 -11.27 20.68
CA TRP A 122 -4.01 -10.62 19.85
C TRP A 122 -3.40 -9.69 18.79
N ARG A 123 -2.33 -8.95 19.11
CA ARG A 123 -1.60 -8.16 18.11
C ARG A 123 -1.07 -9.07 16.98
N GLY A 124 -0.48 -10.21 17.31
CA GLY A 124 0.00 -11.18 16.32
C GLY A 124 -1.13 -11.77 15.47
N VAL A 125 -2.24 -12.16 16.10
CA VAL A 125 -3.42 -12.72 15.41
C VAL A 125 -4.01 -11.71 14.45
N PHE A 126 -4.33 -10.49 14.90
CA PHE A 126 -4.94 -9.49 14.05
C PHE A 126 -4.00 -9.01 12.93
N ALA A 127 -2.70 -8.89 13.20
CA ALA A 127 -1.72 -8.59 12.16
C ALA A 127 -1.67 -9.69 11.09
N THR A 128 -1.72 -10.96 11.50
CA THR A 128 -1.73 -12.09 10.56
C THR A 128 -3.02 -12.10 9.75
N LEU A 129 -4.18 -11.91 10.37
CA LEU A 129 -5.47 -11.87 9.69
C LEU A 129 -5.56 -10.71 8.69
N THR A 130 -5.11 -9.51 9.07
CA THR A 130 -5.02 -8.38 8.15
C THR A 130 -4.09 -8.69 6.97
N GLY A 131 -2.92 -9.27 7.25
CA GLY A 131 -1.95 -9.62 6.20
C GLY A 131 -2.48 -10.68 5.23
N VAL A 132 -3.08 -11.75 5.74
CA VAL A 132 -3.74 -12.78 4.92
C VAL A 132 -4.86 -12.17 4.10
N GLY A 133 -5.69 -11.31 4.70
CA GLY A 133 -6.75 -10.61 4.01
C GLY A 133 -6.25 -9.78 2.81
N LEU A 134 -5.18 -9.01 3.00
CA LEU A 134 -4.55 -8.24 1.93
C LEU A 134 -4.04 -9.13 0.78
N VAL A 135 -3.40 -10.26 1.10
CA VAL A 135 -2.89 -11.20 0.10
C VAL A 135 -4.04 -11.89 -0.65
N VAL A 136 -5.05 -12.38 0.07
CA VAL A 136 -6.21 -13.06 -0.53
C VAL A 136 -6.99 -12.12 -1.46
N LEU A 137 -7.23 -10.89 -1.03
CA LEU A 137 -7.85 -9.86 -1.86
C LEU A 137 -6.95 -9.48 -3.04
N GLY A 138 -5.65 -9.34 -2.81
CA GLY A 138 -4.67 -9.04 -3.85
C GLY A 138 -4.53 -10.13 -4.92
N CYS A 139 -4.83 -11.38 -4.57
CA CYS A 139 -4.80 -12.52 -5.49
C CYS A 139 -6.10 -12.72 -6.27
N GLN A 140 -7.14 -11.93 -6.03
CA GLN A 140 -8.38 -12.01 -6.79
C GLN A 140 -8.15 -11.67 -8.26
N ASP A 141 -9.00 -12.24 -9.11
CA ASP A 141 -9.09 -11.86 -10.51
C ASP A 141 -9.33 -10.36 -10.65
N GLY A 142 -8.79 -9.76 -11.72
CA GLY A 142 -8.95 -8.33 -12.02
C GLY A 142 -7.87 -7.44 -11.40
N VAL A 143 -7.11 -7.94 -10.42
CA VAL A 143 -5.94 -7.24 -9.89
C VAL A 143 -4.77 -7.37 -10.86
N PHE A 144 -4.24 -6.24 -11.33
CA PHE A 144 -3.08 -6.18 -12.21
C PHE A 144 -1.80 -6.42 -11.42
N ARG A 145 -1.29 -7.66 -11.48
CA ARG A 145 -0.15 -8.12 -10.64
C ARG A 145 1.21 -8.08 -11.33
N ARG A 146 1.24 -8.09 -12.66
CA ARG A 146 2.49 -8.19 -13.47
C ARG A 146 3.41 -9.34 -13.02
N GLY A 147 2.86 -10.56 -13.00
CA GLY A 147 3.49 -11.74 -12.38
C GLY A 147 4.83 -12.16 -12.99
N ASN A 148 4.98 -12.01 -14.30
CA ASN A 148 6.20 -12.33 -15.05
C ASN A 148 7.36 -11.36 -14.76
N GLU A 149 7.06 -10.14 -14.30
CA GLU A 149 8.04 -9.10 -13.99
C GLU A 149 7.87 -8.63 -12.54
N TRP A 150 7.73 -9.60 -11.62
CA TRP A 150 7.39 -9.33 -10.22
C TRP A 150 8.36 -8.39 -9.51
N MET A 151 9.64 -8.38 -9.91
CA MET A 151 10.68 -7.49 -9.36
C MET A 151 10.45 -6.01 -9.66
N VAL A 152 9.60 -5.68 -10.64
CA VAL A 152 9.24 -4.30 -10.99
C VAL A 152 7.73 -4.10 -10.93
N SER A 153 7.02 -4.93 -10.19
CA SER A 153 5.56 -4.88 -10.09
C SER A 153 5.11 -3.89 -9.02
N HIS A 154 4.22 -2.97 -9.41
CA HIS A 154 3.58 -2.07 -8.46
C HIS A 154 2.77 -2.82 -7.40
N TYR A 155 2.10 -3.90 -7.80
CA TYR A 155 1.30 -4.75 -6.92
C TYR A 155 2.16 -5.42 -5.83
N TYR A 156 3.23 -6.12 -6.21
CA TYR A 156 4.05 -6.85 -5.22
C TYR A 156 4.74 -5.88 -4.26
N TYR A 157 5.17 -4.70 -4.74
CA TYR A 157 5.72 -3.66 -3.88
C TYR A 157 4.67 -3.12 -2.90
N GLY A 158 3.45 -2.86 -3.36
CA GLY A 158 2.36 -2.37 -2.52
C GLY A 158 1.90 -3.36 -1.46
N ILE A 159 1.77 -4.65 -1.82
CA ILE A 159 1.44 -5.70 -0.85
C ILE A 159 2.58 -5.87 0.15
N ALA A 160 3.83 -5.96 -0.30
CA ALA A 160 4.98 -6.07 0.61
C ALA A 160 5.08 -4.88 1.57
N ALA A 161 4.93 -3.65 1.07
CA ALA A 161 4.93 -2.45 1.89
C ALA A 161 3.79 -2.46 2.91
N SER A 162 2.58 -2.85 2.51
CA SER A 162 1.42 -2.96 3.41
C SER A 162 1.64 -4.01 4.51
N LEU A 163 2.22 -5.16 4.18
CA LEU A 163 2.56 -6.19 5.17
C LEU A 163 3.61 -5.70 6.15
N LEU A 164 4.62 -4.95 5.69
CA LEU A 164 5.61 -4.32 6.56
C LEU A 164 4.98 -3.26 7.47
N MET A 165 4.00 -2.49 6.98
CA MET A 165 3.26 -1.53 7.80
C MET A 165 2.41 -2.22 8.88
N VAL A 166 1.70 -3.30 8.53
CA VAL A 166 0.94 -4.12 9.48
C VAL A 166 1.88 -4.71 10.53
N PHE A 167 3.03 -5.24 10.12
CA PHE A 167 4.05 -5.74 11.05
C PHE A 167 4.59 -4.63 11.95
N SER A 168 4.85 -3.44 11.40
CA SER A 168 5.33 -2.28 12.15
C SER A 168 4.36 -1.89 13.27
N LEU A 169 3.05 -1.90 13.01
CA LEU A 169 2.01 -1.73 14.03
C LEU A 169 2.04 -2.84 15.09
N ALA A 170 2.14 -4.09 14.63
CA ALA A 170 2.07 -5.26 15.48
C ALA A 170 3.20 -5.33 16.52
N ILE A 171 4.38 -4.76 16.25
CA ILE A 171 5.56 -4.85 17.13
C ILE A 171 5.78 -3.61 18.01
N ILE A 172 4.90 -2.60 17.96
CA ILE A 172 5.11 -1.33 18.68
C ILE A 172 5.47 -1.57 20.14
N GLN A 173 4.68 -2.33 20.88
CA GLN A 173 4.94 -2.55 22.31
C GLN A 173 6.23 -3.34 22.54
N ASP A 174 6.58 -4.29 21.67
CA ASP A 174 7.82 -5.07 21.76
C ASP A 174 9.05 -4.17 21.62
N ILE A 175 8.99 -3.11 20.79
CA ILE A 175 10.05 -2.10 20.69
C ILE A 175 10.26 -1.35 22.02
N TYR A 176 9.19 -1.05 22.75
CA TYR A 176 9.27 -0.30 24.02
C TYR A 176 9.65 -1.17 25.21
N GLN A 177 9.19 -2.43 25.25
CA GLN A 177 9.50 -3.36 26.32
C GLN A 177 10.92 -3.92 26.21
N ASP A 178 11.49 -3.95 25.01
CA ASP A 178 12.81 -4.51 24.75
C ASP A 178 13.97 -3.59 25.18
N ARG A 179 14.65 -4.01 26.25
CA ARG A 179 15.85 -3.36 26.78
C ARG A 179 17.12 -3.67 25.98
N SER A 180 17.12 -4.73 25.17
CA SER A 180 18.26 -5.12 24.32
C SER A 180 18.30 -4.40 22.97
N HIS A 181 17.29 -3.60 22.65
CA HIS A 181 17.13 -2.84 21.40
C HIS A 181 17.08 -3.69 20.11
N ARG A 182 16.91 -5.01 20.22
CA ARG A 182 16.74 -5.92 19.08
C ARG A 182 15.52 -5.57 18.24
N TRP A 183 14.36 -5.39 18.86
CA TRP A 183 13.13 -5.03 18.14
C TRP A 183 13.20 -3.66 17.48
N ARG A 184 13.95 -2.73 18.09
CA ARG A 184 14.24 -1.43 17.49
C ARG A 184 15.09 -1.59 16.23
N MET A 185 16.12 -2.42 16.26
CA MET A 185 16.96 -2.67 15.08
C MET A 185 16.18 -3.37 13.96
N ILE A 186 15.37 -4.38 14.30
CA ILE A 186 14.47 -5.04 13.36
C ILE A 186 13.54 -4.00 12.70
N HIS A 187 12.90 -3.16 13.50
CA HIS A 187 12.03 -2.09 12.99
C HIS A 187 12.77 -1.15 12.05
N ILE A 188 13.99 -0.69 12.40
CA ILE A 188 14.79 0.20 11.56
C ILE A 188 15.09 -0.46 10.22
N VAL A 189 15.63 -1.69 10.22
CA VAL A 189 16.00 -2.41 9.00
C VAL A 189 14.78 -2.60 8.09
N LEU A 190 13.67 -3.10 8.65
CA LEU A 190 12.46 -3.35 7.87
C LEU A 190 11.82 -2.06 7.33
N ASN A 191 11.87 -0.96 8.08
CA ASN A 191 11.34 0.32 7.58
C ASN A 191 12.28 1.00 6.57
N CYS A 192 13.58 0.72 6.59
CA CYS A 192 14.46 1.09 5.48
C CYS A 192 14.08 0.33 4.20
N VAL A 193 13.77 -0.97 4.30
CA VAL A 193 13.23 -1.74 3.17
C VAL A 193 11.88 -1.18 2.71
N ALA A 194 10.97 -0.88 3.63
CA ALA A 194 9.67 -0.27 3.30
C ALA A 194 9.84 1.09 2.59
N LEU A 195 10.78 1.92 3.02
CA LEU A 195 11.08 3.20 2.37
C LEU A 195 11.51 2.99 0.91
N LEU A 196 12.39 2.02 0.63
CA LEU A 196 12.80 1.68 -0.73
C LEU A 196 11.61 1.17 -1.56
N LEU A 197 10.72 0.37 -0.97
CA LEU A 197 9.49 -0.07 -1.64
C LEU A 197 8.57 1.10 -1.97
N PHE A 198 8.42 2.10 -1.08
CA PHE A 198 7.62 3.29 -1.37
C PHE A 198 8.20 4.13 -2.52
N PHE A 199 9.52 4.30 -2.57
CA PHE A 199 10.17 4.91 -3.74
C PHE A 199 9.90 4.10 -5.02
N GLY A 200 10.04 2.78 -4.93
CA GLY A 200 9.71 1.86 -6.01
C GLY A 200 8.25 1.99 -6.47
N GLN A 201 7.29 2.13 -5.56
CA GLN A 201 5.89 2.33 -5.88
C GLN A 201 5.63 3.66 -6.60
N GLY A 202 6.35 4.72 -6.26
CA GLY A 202 6.26 6.00 -6.98
C GLY A 202 6.66 5.87 -8.45
N VAL A 203 7.71 5.09 -8.72
CA VAL A 203 8.19 4.82 -10.09
C VAL A 203 7.26 3.86 -10.82
N THR A 204 6.96 2.69 -10.22
CA THR A 204 6.15 1.65 -10.86
C THR A 204 4.69 2.05 -11.02
N GLY A 205 4.13 2.84 -10.10
CA GLY A 205 2.77 3.38 -10.21
C GLY A 205 2.65 4.38 -11.35
N SER A 206 3.64 5.27 -11.49
CA SER A 206 3.70 6.19 -12.63
C SER A 206 3.81 5.46 -13.96
N ARG A 207 4.61 4.38 -14.03
CA ARG A 207 4.68 3.50 -15.21
C ARG A 207 3.33 2.85 -15.49
N ASP A 208 2.70 2.25 -14.49
CA ASP A 208 1.45 1.51 -14.69
C ASP A 208 0.31 2.43 -15.16
N LEU A 209 0.31 3.71 -14.79
CA LEU A 209 -0.61 4.70 -15.36
C LEU A 209 -0.42 4.94 -16.86
N LEU A 210 0.78 4.71 -17.41
CA LEU A 210 1.03 4.78 -18.85
C LEU A 210 0.60 3.50 -19.58
N GLU A 211 0.53 2.37 -18.87
CA GLU A 211 0.16 1.06 -19.42
C GLU A 211 -1.34 0.76 -19.27
N ILE A 212 -2.01 1.38 -18.32
CA ILE A 212 -3.45 1.25 -18.09
C ILE A 212 -4.16 2.38 -18.84
N PRO A 213 -4.70 2.13 -20.04
CA PRO A 213 -5.29 3.18 -20.86
C PRO A 213 -6.61 3.68 -20.27
N LEU A 214 -6.92 4.95 -20.54
CA LEU A 214 -8.26 5.50 -20.29
C LEU A 214 -9.30 4.75 -21.12
N SER A 215 -10.56 4.74 -20.66
CA SER A 215 -11.62 3.97 -21.31
C SER A 215 -11.78 4.28 -22.79
N TRP A 216 -11.68 5.55 -23.18
CA TRP A 216 -11.74 5.99 -24.58
C TRP A 216 -10.52 5.59 -25.43
N GLN A 217 -9.36 5.34 -24.82
CA GLN A 217 -8.14 4.92 -25.52
C GLN A 217 -8.05 3.39 -25.65
N LYS A 218 -8.71 2.66 -24.74
CA LYS A 218 -8.61 1.20 -24.60
C LYS A 218 -8.82 0.48 -25.93
N GLN A 219 -9.86 0.84 -26.69
CA GLN A 219 -10.20 0.19 -27.95
C GLN A 219 -9.08 0.29 -29.00
N HIS A 220 -8.40 1.43 -29.09
CA HIS A 220 -7.32 1.64 -30.07
C HIS A 220 -6.01 1.02 -29.59
N LEU A 221 -5.64 1.25 -28.32
CA LEU A 221 -4.37 0.76 -27.77
C LEU A 221 -4.30 -0.77 -27.66
N TYR A 222 -5.43 -1.45 -27.51
CA TYR A 222 -5.48 -2.92 -27.49
C TYR A 222 -5.32 -3.55 -28.88
N GLN A 223 -5.33 -2.75 -29.95
CA GLN A 223 -5.01 -3.20 -31.30
C GLN A 223 -3.52 -3.04 -31.63
N CYS A 224 -2.75 -2.32 -30.80
CA CYS A 224 -1.32 -2.17 -31.00
C CYS A 224 -0.57 -3.48 -30.74
N ASN A 225 0.47 -3.71 -31.53
CA ASN A 225 1.44 -4.75 -31.25
C ASN A 225 2.57 -4.17 -30.38
N TRP A 226 2.55 -4.52 -29.09
CA TRP A 226 3.52 -4.03 -28.11
C TRP A 226 4.93 -4.61 -28.29
N GLU A 227 5.06 -5.79 -28.90
CA GLU A 227 6.36 -6.43 -29.19
C GLU A 227 7.09 -5.68 -30.31
N PHE A 228 6.39 -5.39 -31.40
CA PHE A 228 6.95 -4.65 -32.55
C PHE A 228 6.81 -3.13 -32.44
N LYS A 229 6.19 -2.62 -31.36
CA LYS A 229 5.93 -1.19 -31.12
C LYS A 229 5.18 -0.52 -32.28
N THR A 230 4.20 -1.21 -32.85
CA THR A 230 3.37 -0.72 -33.95
C THR A 230 1.92 -0.59 -33.51
N CYS A 231 1.21 0.42 -34.03
CA CYS A 231 -0.21 0.63 -33.81
C CYS A 231 -0.93 0.76 -35.16
N PRO A 232 -2.23 0.45 -35.24
CA PRO A 232 -3.00 0.68 -36.45
C PRO A 232 -2.95 2.17 -36.84
N PRO A 233 -2.94 2.50 -38.15
CA PRO A 233 -3.01 3.89 -38.57
C PRO A 233 -4.30 4.53 -38.04
N PRO A 234 -4.27 5.84 -37.72
CA PRO A 234 -5.48 6.55 -37.28
C PRO A 234 -6.57 6.41 -38.35
N ALA A 235 -7.82 6.27 -37.90
CA ALA A 235 -8.96 6.22 -38.81
C ALA A 235 -8.92 7.45 -39.73
N PRO A 236 -9.24 7.30 -41.04
CA PRO A 236 -9.29 8.42 -41.96
C PRO A 236 -10.17 9.53 -41.37
N LYS A 237 -9.68 10.77 -41.35
CA LYS A 237 -10.51 11.91 -40.94
C LYS A 237 -11.66 12.00 -41.93
N ILE A 238 -12.88 11.77 -41.47
CA ILE A 238 -14.09 12.12 -42.22
C ILE A 238 -14.07 13.65 -42.26
N GLN A 239 -13.84 14.23 -43.44
CA GLN A 239 -13.89 15.68 -43.68
C GLN A 239 -15.33 16.16 -43.70
#